data_AF-A0A928JHU7-F1
#
_entry.id   AF-A0A928JHU7-F1
#
_cell.length_a   1.000
_cell.length_b   1.000
_cell.length_c   1.000
_cell.angle_alpha   90.00
_cell.angle_beta   90.00
_cell.angle_gamma   90.00
#
_symmetry.space_group_name_H-M   'P 1'
#
loop_
_entity.id
_entity.type
_entity.pdbx_description
1 polymer ?
#
loop_
_entity_poly.entity_id
_entity_poly.type
_entity_poly.pdbx_seq_one_letter_code
_entity_poly.pdbx_strand_id
1 'polypeptide(L)'
;MPDKKIRIYTIDGDSLSVASVYDEESRLWIEEYIDFETTERYTPLGRPWRSVTYERCVYADPVYRDCGTCGYLIKEQQGDLIGVCSHPDFKKRE
;
A
#
# COMPACT_ATOMS: atom_id res chain seq x y z
N MET A 1 -12.00 -7.88 -24.26
CA MET A 1 -11.63 -7.88 -22.82
C MET A 1 -10.82 -6.62 -22.62
N PRO A 2 -11.16 -5.72 -21.68
CA PRO A 2 -10.32 -4.56 -21.47
C PRO A 2 -8.91 -5.06 -21.13
N ASP A 3 -7.92 -4.50 -21.81
CA ASP A 3 -6.51 -4.77 -21.54
C ASP A 3 -6.27 -4.58 -20.04
N LYS A 4 -5.73 -5.59 -19.36
CA LYS A 4 -5.41 -5.54 -17.93
C LYS A 4 -3.91 -5.41 -17.79
N LYS A 5 -3.44 -4.32 -17.17
CA LYS A 5 -2.03 -4.18 -16.79
C LYS A 5 -1.83 -4.66 -15.36
N ILE A 6 -0.64 -5.17 -15.07
CA ILE A 6 -0.27 -5.59 -13.72
C ILE A 6 1.02 -4.88 -13.36
N ARG A 7 1.01 -4.17 -12.22
CA ARG A 7 2.21 -3.64 -11.58
C ARG A 7 2.58 -4.54 -10.40
N ILE A 8 3.86 -4.84 -10.24
CA ILE A 8 4.37 -5.62 -9.11
C ILE A 8 5.20 -4.70 -8.24
N TYR A 9 4.84 -4.63 -6.96
CA TYR A 9 5.56 -3.88 -5.93
C TYR A 9 6.41 -4.85 -5.11
N THR A 10 7.70 -4.58 -4.98
CA THR A 10 8.65 -5.43 -4.25
C THR A 10 9.25 -4.68 -3.07
N ILE A 11 8.83 -5.03 -1.86
CA ILE A 11 9.26 -4.37 -0.62
C ILE A 11 9.48 -5.46 0.45
N ASP A 12 10.57 -5.36 1.21
CA ASP A 12 10.88 -6.30 2.30
C ASP A 12 10.89 -7.78 1.88
N GLY A 13 11.29 -8.06 0.63
CA GLY A 13 11.32 -9.41 0.07
C GLY A 13 9.93 -10.02 -0.20
N ASP A 14 8.85 -9.26 -0.03
CA ASP A 14 7.51 -9.63 -0.50
C ASP A 14 7.21 -8.98 -1.86
N SER A 15 6.28 -9.57 -2.59
CA SER A 15 5.76 -9.02 -3.84
C SER A 15 4.24 -8.92 -3.80
N LEU A 16 3.72 -7.74 -4.14
CA LEU A 16 2.29 -7.49 -4.28
C LEU A 16 1.97 -7.08 -5.72
N SER A 17 1.13 -7.88 -6.38
CA SER A 17 0.60 -7.57 -7.70
C SER A 17 -0.66 -6.72 -7.59
N VAL A 18 -0.65 -5.56 -8.23
CA VAL A 18 -1.79 -4.65 -8.33
C VAL A 18 -2.22 -4.60 -9.79
N ALA A 19 -3.50 -4.87 -10.02
CA ALA A 19 -4.07 -4.76 -11.34
C ALA A 19 -4.35 -3.30 -11.68
N SER A 20 -4.35 -2.96 -12.97
CA SER A 20 -4.87 -1.69 -13.44
C SER A 20 -5.91 -1.92 -14.51
N VAL A 21 -7.00 -1.16 -14.43
CA VAL A 21 -8.05 -1.09 -15.43
C VAL A 21 -7.92 0.23 -16.18
N TYR A 22 -8.06 0.19 -17.49
CA TYR A 22 -8.08 1.40 -18.28
C TYR A 22 -9.45 2.07 -18.14
N ASP A 23 -9.45 3.34 -17.73
CA ASP A 23 -10.63 4.18 -17.64
C ASP A 23 -10.75 5.05 -18.89
N GLU A 24 -11.81 4.84 -19.66
CA GLU A 24 -12.02 5.50 -20.95
C GLU A 24 -12.33 7.01 -20.81
N GLU A 25 -12.95 7.42 -19.69
CA GLU A 25 -13.33 8.81 -19.44
C GLU A 25 -12.09 9.68 -19.20
N SER A 26 -11.22 9.26 -18.27
CA SER A 26 -9.97 9.96 -17.97
C SER A 26 -8.84 9.62 -18.94
N ARG A 27 -8.98 8.54 -19.73
CA ARG A 27 -7.92 7.95 -20.57
C ARG A 27 -6.67 7.55 -19.78
N LEU A 28 -6.86 7.10 -18.55
CA LEU A 28 -5.79 6.71 -17.63
C LEU A 28 -5.93 5.24 -17.20
N TRP A 29 -4.81 4.66 -16.80
CA TRP A 29 -4.79 3.37 -16.13
C TRP A 29 -4.98 3.58 -14.63
N ILE A 30 -6.08 3.08 -14.09
CA ILE A 30 -6.40 3.20 -12.66
C ILE A 30 -6.03 1.89 -11.96
N GLU A 31 -5.20 1.99 -10.92
CA GLU A 31 -4.79 0.85 -10.12
C GLU A 31 -5.89 0.41 -9.13
N GLU A 32 -6.15 -0.89 -9.10
CA GLU A 32 -7.09 -1.54 -8.20
C GLU A 32 -6.35 -2.14 -7.01
N TYR A 33 -6.26 -1.35 -5.94
CA TYR A 33 -5.62 -1.75 -4.70
C TYR A 33 -6.54 -2.63 -3.85
N ILE A 34 -5.95 -3.56 -3.10
CA ILE A 34 -6.68 -4.26 -2.04
C ILE A 34 -6.99 -3.28 -0.90
N ASP A 35 -8.12 -3.50 -0.24
CA ASP A 35 -8.46 -2.75 0.96
C ASP A 35 -7.69 -3.32 2.16
N PHE A 36 -6.63 -2.62 2.55
CA PHE A 36 -5.79 -2.98 3.69
C PHE A 36 -6.44 -2.72 5.07
N GLU A 37 -7.62 -2.08 5.12
CA GLU A 37 -8.39 -1.93 6.36
C GLU A 37 -9.21 -3.18 6.67
N THR A 38 -9.75 -3.82 5.63
CA THR A 38 -10.56 -5.03 5.76
C THR A 38 -9.77 -6.31 5.54
N THR A 39 -8.69 -6.24 4.77
CA THR A 39 -7.83 -7.38 4.45
C THR A 39 -6.40 -7.10 4.89
N GLU A 40 -6.03 -7.62 6.06
CA GLU A 40 -4.65 -7.52 6.53
C GLU A 40 -3.72 -8.39 5.68
N ARG A 41 -2.65 -7.78 5.19
CA ARG A 41 -1.58 -8.46 4.45
C ARG A 41 -0.25 -8.12 5.08
N TYR A 42 0.57 -9.13 5.36
CA TYR A 42 1.88 -8.99 5.97
C TYR A 42 2.97 -9.54 5.05
N THR A 43 4.13 -8.90 5.04
CA THR A 43 5.35 -9.42 4.41
C THR A 43 5.88 -10.64 5.17
N PRO A 44 6.81 -11.43 4.59
CA PRO A 44 7.51 -12.49 5.31
C PRO A 44 8.25 -12.02 6.58
N LEU A 45 8.61 -10.74 6.64
CA LEU A 45 9.21 -10.12 7.84
C LEU A 45 8.17 -9.71 8.90
N GLY A 46 6.90 -10.03 8.68
CA GLY A 46 5.79 -9.72 9.59
C GLY A 46 5.36 -8.25 9.58
N ARG A 47 5.75 -7.46 8.58
CA ARG A 47 5.38 -6.04 8.49
C ARG A 47 4.13 -5.87 7.61
N PRO A 48 3.12 -5.07 7.98
CA PRO A 48 1.90 -4.98 7.22
C PRO A 48 2.08 -4.08 5.98
N TRP A 49 1.47 -4.51 4.87
CA TRP A 49 1.20 -3.63 3.75
C TRP A 49 0.10 -2.64 4.10
N ARG A 50 0.23 -1.39 3.63
CA ARG A 50 -0.69 -0.29 3.88
C ARG A 50 -0.82 0.59 2.64
N SER A 51 -1.99 1.22 2.48
CA SER A 51 -2.16 2.35 1.57
C SER A 51 -1.70 3.65 2.21
N VAL A 52 -1.39 4.64 1.39
CA VAL A 52 -1.11 6.01 1.85
C VAL A 52 -2.31 6.63 2.54
N THR A 53 -3.53 6.27 2.12
CA THR A 53 -4.79 6.78 2.66
C THR A 53 -5.28 5.98 3.87
N TYR A 54 -4.42 5.20 4.54
CA TYR A 54 -4.83 4.42 5.70
C TYR A 54 -5.03 5.33 6.92
N GLU A 55 -6.29 5.55 7.31
CA GLU A 55 -6.68 6.54 8.33
C GLU A 55 -6.79 5.97 9.76
N ARG A 56 -6.90 4.64 9.92
CA ARG A 56 -7.05 4.01 11.25
C ARG A 56 -5.76 3.87 12.05
N CYS A 57 -4.65 4.38 11.54
CA CYS A 57 -3.36 4.27 12.21
C CYS A 57 -3.25 5.29 13.35
N VAL A 58 -3.15 4.81 14.58
CA VAL A 58 -2.95 5.66 15.78
C VAL A 58 -1.55 6.31 15.82
N TYR A 59 -0.64 5.85 14.96
CA TYR A 59 0.72 6.37 14.80
C TYR A 59 0.91 7.12 13.46
N ALA A 60 -0.17 7.41 12.74
CA ALA A 60 -0.11 8.23 11.55
C ALA A 60 0.45 9.63 11.87
N ASP A 61 0.86 10.35 10.83
CA ASP A 61 1.24 11.75 10.99
C ASP A 61 0.07 12.52 11.65
N PRO A 62 0.29 13.29 12.74
CA PRO A 62 -0.79 13.90 13.49
C PRO A 62 -1.48 15.05 12.73
N VAL A 63 -0.82 15.63 11.73
CA VAL A 63 -1.33 16.74 10.92
C VAL A 63 -2.25 16.20 9.83
N TYR A 64 -1.77 15.21 9.07
CA TYR A 64 -2.50 14.67 7.92
C TYR A 64 -3.39 13.48 8.27
N ARG A 65 -3.09 12.76 9.36
CA ARG A 65 -3.79 11.57 9.86
C ARG A 65 -3.86 10.41 8.87
N ASP A 66 -2.93 10.38 7.93
CA ASP A 66 -2.78 9.31 6.96
C ASP A 66 -1.34 8.76 6.98
N CYS A 67 -1.13 7.61 6.32
CA CYS A 67 0.18 6.98 6.23
C CYS A 67 1.04 7.54 5.09
N GLY A 68 0.48 8.36 4.21
CA GLY A 68 1.10 8.87 3.00
C GLY A 68 2.30 9.78 3.25
N THR A 69 2.26 10.53 4.35
CA THR A 69 3.36 11.39 4.84
C THR A 69 4.12 10.77 6.01
N CYS A 70 3.67 9.63 6.54
CA CYS A 70 4.27 8.97 7.68
C CYS A 70 5.65 8.40 7.33
N GLY A 71 6.68 8.77 8.09
CA GLY A 71 8.05 8.29 7.89
C GLY A 71 8.24 6.79 8.08
N TYR A 72 7.26 6.08 8.64
CA TYR A 72 7.29 4.62 8.79
C TYR A 72 6.79 3.87 7.56
N LEU A 73 6.10 4.52 6.62
CA LEU A 73 5.59 3.86 5.41
C LEU A 73 6.70 3.81 4.34
N ILE A 74 7.32 2.63 4.20
CA ILE A 74 8.35 2.39 3.20
C ILE A 74 7.68 2.03 1.87
N LYS A 75 8.03 2.77 0.82
CA LYS A 75 7.51 2.59 -0.54
C LYS A 75 8.63 2.10 -1.45
N GLU A 76 8.27 1.44 -2.56
CA GLU A 76 9.25 1.06 -3.58
C GLU A 76 9.77 2.30 -4.32
N GLN A 77 8.86 3.18 -4.73
CA GLN A 77 9.18 4.45 -5.36
C GLN A 77 8.49 5.64 -4.66
N GLN A 78 9.10 6.81 -4.80
CA GLN A 78 8.48 8.05 -4.34
C GLN A 78 7.23 8.34 -5.19
N GLY A 79 6.08 8.48 -4.52
CA GLY A 79 4.79 8.70 -5.18
C GLY A 79 3.86 7.49 -5.16
N ASP A 80 4.35 6.30 -4.79
CA ASP A 80 3.49 5.12 -4.68
C ASP A 80 2.39 5.31 -3.62
N LEU A 81 1.21 4.75 -3.92
CA LEU A 81 0.03 4.83 -3.06
C LEU A 81 -0.07 3.68 -2.07
N ILE A 82 0.87 2.74 -2.11
CA ILE A 82 1.00 1.64 -1.16
C ILE A 82 2.46 1.47 -0.72
N GLY A 83 2.63 0.85 0.44
CA GLY A 83 3.94 0.53 0.99
C GLY A 83 3.83 -0.46 2.14
N VAL A 84 4.96 -0.69 2.81
CA VAL A 84 5.06 -1.55 4.00
C VAL A 84 5.33 -0.67 5.21
N CYS A 85 4.52 -0.84 6.25
CA CYS A 85 4.71 -0.13 7.52
C CYS A 85 5.88 -0.76 8.30
N SER A 86 6.85 0.07 8.66
CA SER A 86 8.01 -0.32 9.44
C SER A 86 7.89 -0.04 10.95
N HIS A 87 6.74 0.47 11.40
CA HIS A 87 6.53 0.77 12.82
C HIS A 87 6.56 -0.53 13.65
N PRO A 88 7.37 -0.61 14.72
CA PRO A 88 7.60 -1.85 15.46
C PRO A 88 6.35 -2.45 16.09
N ASP A 89 5.40 -1.62 16.53
CA ASP A 89 4.17 -2.08 17.18
C ASP A 89 3.20 -2.83 16.24
N PHE A 90 3.30 -2.60 14.92
CA PHE A 90 2.47 -3.28 13.94
C PHE A 90 3.12 -4.55 13.37
N LYS A 91 4.33 -4.89 13.82
CA LYS A 91 4.96 -6.13 13.42
C LYS A 91 4.18 -7.31 13.99
N LYS A 92 3.74 -8.22 13.12
CA LYS A 92 3.08 -9.46 13.53
C LYS A 92 4.00 -10.23 14.46
N ARG A 93 3.52 -10.53 15.67
CA ARG A 93 4.22 -11.37 16.64
C ARG A 93 3.96 -12.83 16.27
N GLU A 94 5.02 -13.63 16.22
CA GLU A 94 4.98 -15.08 16.01
C GLU A 94 4.37 -15.81 17.22
#